data_AF-A0AAE0NSC8-F1
#
_entry.id   AF-A0AAE0NSC8-F1
#
_cell.length_a   1.000
_cell.length_b   1.000
_cell.length_c   1.000
_cell.angle_alpha   90.00
_cell.angle_beta   90.00
_cell.angle_gamma   90.00
#
_symmetry.space_group_name_H-M   'P 1'
#
loop_
_entity.id
_entity.type
_entity.pdbx_description
1 polymer ?
#
loop_
_entity_poly.entity_id
_entity_poly.type
_entity_poly.pdbx_seq_one_letter_code
_entity_poly.pdbx_strand_id
1 'polypeptide(L)'
;MPFQITDGSKRLILASSANSLEPRHLDGDTHIYANDCTMSKNVRARNLNLHTSSFAVLSSDSTIDVSGEAGVANVQAGDKHADGESGHSVSNSSANFKAGQPVRVLSRGGKGANGYSRNDENGGDGGSGGNGGSIKLMYNDTFRVEYMATITHPDNLVKTIEDFHDGYAIDRILSALDLASARFAASIKSLMGYDSGRYGVAATGPPRGWQQQVGRPYGLGFDQVAMTLRDAGNHYFLGSRQSLTRCAHTLRVMIDRLDFLDHLKTDDALFKAYATGETNLFILPSGTSKPKSIVSLKHSLWQARGYLARMGKNLDIYCHAPTWVPRGSYTFCKQQLDAAVDGFSEIVSNYFECQSSVSDQAKKRETEQDTTAELIRSYSPLLGLKRKAPKAEIEKVRPDIKTHFDVSFSDFIDAAAQMAFATGLSVAIVQGARLYYDAKTTMPDGSSIKKYASYL
;
A
#
# COMPACT_ATOMS: atom_id res chain seq x y z
N MET A 1 -28.42 -4.15 2.68
CA MET A 1 -29.60 -4.55 1.90
C MET A 1 -29.17 -5.48 0.76
N PRO A 2 -29.84 -6.63 0.55
CA PRO A 2 -29.66 -7.42 -0.66
C PRO A 2 -30.38 -6.72 -1.83
N PHE A 3 -29.63 -6.39 -2.88
CA PHE A 3 -30.17 -5.92 -4.16
C PHE A 3 -29.87 -7.03 -5.17
N GLN A 4 -30.90 -7.50 -5.87
CA GLN A 4 -30.79 -8.48 -6.94
C GLN A 4 -31.20 -7.77 -8.23
N ILE A 5 -30.32 -7.77 -9.23
CA ILE A 5 -30.52 -7.11 -10.51
C ILE A 5 -30.57 -8.21 -11.56
N THR A 6 -31.72 -8.41 -12.20
CA THR A 6 -31.89 -9.43 -13.25
C THR A 6 -31.80 -8.79 -14.65
N ASP A 7 -30.97 -9.38 -15.51
CA ASP A 7 -30.81 -9.27 -16.98
C ASP A 7 -30.82 -7.89 -17.70
N GLY A 8 -29.94 -7.75 -18.69
CA GLY A 8 -29.63 -6.54 -19.48
C GLY A 8 -28.24 -5.96 -19.21
N SER A 9 -27.67 -5.17 -20.14
CA SER A 9 -26.39 -4.45 -19.99
C SER A 9 -26.48 -3.38 -18.88
N LYS A 10 -26.46 -3.83 -17.62
CA LYS A 10 -26.67 -3.00 -16.45
C LYS A 10 -25.34 -2.66 -15.82
N ARG A 11 -25.16 -1.37 -15.53
CA ARG A 11 -24.02 -0.85 -14.79
C ARG A 11 -24.44 -0.68 -13.34
N LEU A 12 -23.78 -1.38 -12.42
CA LEU A 12 -24.01 -1.21 -10.99
C LEU A 12 -23.01 -0.18 -10.45
N ILE A 13 -23.51 0.94 -9.92
CA ILE A 13 -22.69 1.94 -9.24
C ILE A 13 -23.04 1.94 -7.77
N LEU A 14 -22.10 1.57 -6.91
CA LEU A 14 -22.24 1.62 -5.46
C LEU A 14 -21.37 2.75 -4.91
N ALA A 15 -21.97 3.67 -4.17
CA ALA A 15 -21.28 4.72 -3.44
C ALA A 15 -21.63 4.63 -1.95
N SER A 16 -20.64 4.37 -1.08
CA SER A 16 -20.87 4.26 0.37
C SER A 16 -19.65 4.69 1.18
N SER A 17 -19.84 5.07 2.45
CA SER A 17 -18.72 5.33 3.36
C SER A 17 -17.92 4.05 3.64
N ALA A 18 -18.61 2.93 3.88
CA ALA A 18 -18.02 1.61 4.03
C ALA A 18 -18.72 0.61 3.10
N ASN A 19 -17.97 -0.33 2.52
CA ASN A 19 -18.51 -1.40 1.70
C ASN A 19 -17.83 -2.74 2.02
N SER A 20 -18.63 -3.78 2.22
CA SER A 20 -18.13 -5.15 2.28
C SER A 20 -18.36 -5.79 0.92
N LEU A 21 -17.27 -6.20 0.27
CA LEU A 21 -17.35 -7.03 -0.92
C LEU A 21 -17.81 -8.43 -0.51
N GLU A 22 -19.12 -8.62 -0.51
CA GLU A 22 -19.74 -9.91 -0.28
C GLU A 22 -19.71 -10.78 -1.55
N PRO A 23 -19.67 -12.12 -1.40
CA PRO A 23 -19.70 -13.04 -2.52
C PRO A 23 -21.05 -12.90 -3.24
N ARG A 24 -21.03 -12.16 -4.35
CA ARG A 24 -22.13 -12.02 -5.29
C ARG A 24 -21.57 -12.17 -6.68
N HIS A 25 -22.36 -12.79 -7.56
CA HIS A 25 -22.12 -12.72 -8.98
C HIS A 25 -22.55 -11.32 -9.43
N LEU A 26 -21.58 -10.50 -9.79
CA LEU A 26 -21.82 -9.14 -10.28
C LEU A 26 -21.91 -9.22 -11.80
N ASP A 27 -23.11 -9.45 -12.28
CA ASP A 27 -23.43 -9.50 -13.70
C ASP A 27 -23.30 -8.11 -14.31
N GLY A 28 -22.26 -7.91 -15.12
CA GLY A 28 -22.01 -6.69 -15.88
C GLY A 28 -20.88 -5.80 -15.36
N ASP A 29 -20.91 -4.53 -15.79
CA ASP A 29 -19.94 -3.51 -15.39
C ASP A 29 -20.28 -3.00 -13.99
N THR A 30 -19.41 -3.28 -13.03
CA THR A 30 -19.57 -2.84 -11.64
C THR A 30 -18.54 -1.78 -11.28
N HIS A 31 -19.01 -0.65 -10.78
CA HIS A 31 -18.19 0.43 -10.25
C HIS A 31 -18.51 0.62 -8.76
N ILE A 32 -17.49 0.54 -7.92
CA ILE A 32 -17.61 0.70 -6.47
C ILE A 32 -16.73 1.87 -6.06
N TYR A 33 -17.34 2.89 -5.48
CA TYR A 33 -16.68 4.05 -4.88
C TYR A 33 -16.93 4.02 -3.38
N ALA A 34 -15.90 3.78 -2.57
CA ALA A 34 -16.07 3.72 -1.11
C ALA A 34 -14.93 4.36 -0.35
N ASN A 35 -15.16 4.89 0.86
CA ASN A 35 -14.02 5.30 1.69
C ASN A 35 -13.26 4.07 2.17
N ASP A 36 -13.96 3.14 2.84
CA ASP A 36 -13.41 1.88 3.29
C ASP A 36 -14.05 0.70 2.57
N CYS A 37 -13.24 -0.22 2.05
CA CYS A 37 -13.73 -1.45 1.47
C CYS A 37 -12.99 -2.66 2.06
N THR A 38 -13.74 -3.61 2.57
CA THR A 38 -13.21 -4.89 3.05
C THR A 38 -13.65 -6.03 2.15
N MET A 39 -12.73 -6.95 1.85
CA MET A 39 -13.02 -8.19 1.14
C MET A 39 -12.67 -9.37 2.04
N SER A 40 -13.67 -10.16 2.40
CA SER A 40 -13.50 -11.33 3.28
C SER A 40 -13.66 -12.66 2.55
N LYS A 41 -14.14 -12.65 1.31
CA LYS A 41 -14.50 -13.83 0.52
C LYS A 41 -14.21 -13.59 -0.96
N ASN A 42 -14.35 -14.65 -1.74
CA ASN A 42 -14.22 -14.60 -3.19
C ASN A 42 -15.35 -13.77 -3.82
N VAL A 43 -15.00 -12.92 -4.78
CA VAL A 43 -15.93 -12.09 -5.54
C VAL A 43 -15.82 -12.50 -7.00
N ARG A 44 -16.95 -12.74 -7.65
CA ARG A 44 -16.98 -12.99 -9.10
C ARG A 44 -17.69 -11.83 -9.81
N ALA A 45 -17.01 -11.21 -10.76
CA ALA A 45 -17.54 -10.08 -11.51
C ALA A 45 -17.14 -10.20 -12.99
N ARG A 46 -17.86 -9.53 -13.89
CA ARG A 46 -17.35 -9.34 -15.25
C ARG A 46 -16.34 -8.19 -15.23
N ASN A 47 -16.78 -6.94 -15.34
CA ASN A 47 -15.85 -5.80 -15.24
C ASN A 47 -15.97 -5.14 -13.87
N LEU A 48 -14.90 -5.14 -13.07
CA LEU A 48 -14.91 -4.57 -11.73
C LEU A 48 -13.99 -3.34 -11.66
N ASN A 49 -14.57 -2.19 -11.32
CA ASN A 49 -13.86 -0.93 -11.09
C ASN A 49 -14.01 -0.57 -9.60
N LEU A 50 -12.96 -0.77 -8.82
CA LEU A 50 -12.95 -0.53 -7.38
C LEU A 50 -12.12 0.72 -7.09
N HIS A 51 -12.74 1.75 -6.53
CA HIS A 51 -12.10 3.03 -6.22
C HIS A 51 -12.32 3.35 -4.75
N THR A 52 -11.26 3.24 -3.95
CA THR A 52 -11.37 3.33 -2.49
C THR A 52 -10.37 4.27 -1.85
N SER A 53 -10.69 4.80 -0.67
CA SER A 53 -9.67 5.47 0.15
C SER A 53 -8.82 4.44 0.90
N SER A 54 -9.43 3.33 1.30
CA SER A 54 -8.81 2.25 2.07
C SER A 54 -9.40 0.90 1.62
N PHE A 55 -8.55 -0.04 1.25
CA PHE A 55 -8.91 -1.41 0.86
C PHE A 55 -8.19 -2.42 1.74
N ALA A 56 -8.95 -3.34 2.32
CA ALA A 56 -8.41 -4.38 3.19
C ALA A 56 -8.94 -5.75 2.79
N VAL A 57 -8.02 -6.71 2.64
CA VAL A 57 -8.38 -8.11 2.46
C VAL A 57 -8.28 -8.81 3.80
N LEU A 58 -9.40 -9.37 4.25
CA LEU A 58 -9.53 -9.96 5.58
C LEU A 58 -9.17 -11.46 5.59
N SER A 59 -9.16 -12.13 4.44
CA SER A 59 -8.83 -13.55 4.33
C SER A 59 -7.79 -13.81 3.23
N SER A 60 -6.79 -14.65 3.51
CA SER A 60 -5.66 -14.97 2.63
C SER A 60 -6.06 -15.66 1.33
N ASP A 61 -7.24 -16.27 1.29
CA ASP A 61 -7.81 -17.00 0.16
C ASP A 61 -8.73 -16.15 -0.72
N SER A 62 -8.98 -14.88 -0.34
CA SER A 62 -9.91 -14.01 -1.05
C SER A 62 -9.42 -13.70 -2.47
N THR A 63 -10.27 -14.04 -3.43
CA THR A 63 -9.98 -13.95 -4.87
C THR A 63 -11.03 -13.09 -5.57
N ILE A 64 -10.58 -12.13 -6.36
CA ILE A 64 -11.41 -11.43 -7.36
C ILE A 64 -11.31 -12.22 -8.65
N ASP A 65 -12.39 -12.90 -9.02
CA ASP A 65 -12.49 -13.69 -10.24
C ASP A 65 -13.28 -12.93 -11.31
N VAL A 66 -12.57 -12.48 -12.33
CA VAL A 66 -13.10 -11.86 -13.55
C VAL A 66 -12.81 -12.73 -14.77
N SER A 67 -12.67 -14.05 -14.58
CA SER A 67 -12.44 -14.99 -15.68
C SER A 67 -13.69 -15.19 -16.55
N GLY A 68 -13.49 -15.43 -17.84
CA GLY A 68 -14.57 -15.72 -18.78
C GLY A 68 -15.16 -17.12 -18.55
N GLU A 69 -16.45 -17.28 -18.87
CA GLU A 69 -17.12 -18.57 -18.77
C GLU A 69 -16.55 -19.60 -19.74
N ALA A 70 -16.54 -20.87 -19.33
CA ALA A 70 -16.20 -21.96 -20.24
C ALA A 70 -17.26 -22.07 -21.35
N GLY A 71 -16.80 -22.46 -22.55
CA GLY A 71 -17.70 -22.78 -23.65
C GLY A 71 -18.60 -23.97 -23.30
N VAL A 72 -19.69 -24.11 -24.04
CA VAL A 72 -20.65 -25.20 -23.90
C VAL A 72 -20.46 -26.17 -25.06
N ALA A 73 -20.35 -27.46 -24.76
CA ALA A 73 -20.18 -28.47 -25.80
C ALA A 73 -21.31 -28.39 -26.83
N ASN A 74 -20.95 -28.47 -28.10
CA ASN A 74 -21.91 -28.42 -29.19
C ASN A 74 -22.81 -29.67 -29.13
N VAL A 75 -24.14 -29.49 -29.10
CA VAL A 75 -25.13 -30.57 -29.00
C VAL A 75 -25.70 -30.95 -30.35
N GLN A 76 -25.51 -30.11 -31.38
CA GLN A 76 -25.91 -30.36 -32.76
C GLN A 76 -24.82 -29.91 -33.74
N ALA A 77 -24.83 -30.50 -34.94
CA ALA A 77 -23.97 -30.08 -36.04
C ALA A 77 -24.31 -28.63 -36.45
N GLY A 78 -23.39 -27.70 -36.20
CA GLY A 78 -23.54 -26.28 -36.52
C GLY A 78 -23.65 -25.34 -35.31
N ASP A 79 -23.70 -25.87 -34.08
CA ASP A 79 -23.64 -25.05 -32.87
C ASP A 79 -22.31 -24.28 -32.79
N LYS A 80 -22.37 -23.03 -32.31
CA LYS A 80 -21.20 -22.14 -32.15
C LYS A 80 -21.00 -21.70 -30.71
N HIS A 81 -21.40 -22.56 -29.76
CA HIS A 81 -21.34 -22.26 -28.33
C HIS A 81 -20.12 -22.88 -27.65
N ALA A 82 -19.30 -23.61 -28.40
CA ALA A 82 -18.10 -24.25 -27.86
C ALA A 82 -17.00 -23.27 -27.48
N ASP A 83 -16.96 -22.05 -28.02
CA ASP A 83 -15.90 -21.09 -27.67
C ASP A 83 -16.03 -20.60 -26.22
N GLY A 84 -14.90 -20.54 -25.51
CA GLY A 84 -14.84 -19.95 -24.18
C GLY A 84 -14.93 -18.42 -24.23
N GLU A 85 -15.60 -17.82 -23.26
CA GLU A 85 -15.72 -16.36 -23.18
C GLU A 85 -14.36 -15.72 -22.85
N SER A 86 -14.09 -14.53 -23.36
CA SER A 86 -12.87 -13.80 -22.95
C SER A 86 -12.97 -13.36 -21.48
N GLY A 87 -11.85 -13.41 -20.78
CA GLY A 87 -11.69 -12.85 -19.44
C GLY A 87 -11.97 -11.36 -19.45
N HIS A 88 -12.48 -10.89 -18.33
CA HIS A 88 -12.92 -9.52 -18.15
C HIS A 88 -11.91 -8.72 -17.33
N SER A 89 -12.14 -7.42 -17.20
CA SER A 89 -11.14 -6.52 -16.63
C SER A 89 -11.42 -6.13 -15.18
N VAL A 90 -10.37 -6.00 -14.38
CA VAL A 90 -10.43 -5.35 -13.06
C VAL A 90 -9.57 -4.09 -13.07
N SER A 91 -10.09 -3.02 -12.50
CA SER A 91 -9.37 -1.79 -12.20
C SER A 91 -9.56 -1.45 -10.74
N ASN A 92 -8.50 -1.52 -9.94
CA ASN A 92 -8.54 -1.18 -8.52
C ASN A 92 -7.63 0.02 -8.25
N SER A 93 -8.19 1.12 -7.76
CA SER A 93 -7.44 2.24 -7.21
C SER A 93 -7.74 2.38 -5.71
N SER A 94 -6.71 2.32 -4.87
CA SER A 94 -6.85 2.65 -3.44
C SER A 94 -5.74 3.57 -2.96
N ALA A 95 -6.09 4.51 -2.09
CA ALA A 95 -5.12 5.35 -1.40
C ALA A 95 -4.42 4.62 -0.24
N ASN A 96 -4.97 3.52 0.25
CA ASN A 96 -4.35 2.71 1.28
C ASN A 96 -4.73 1.24 1.12
N PHE A 97 -3.75 0.37 0.87
CA PHE A 97 -3.96 -1.08 0.95
C PHE A 97 -3.46 -1.52 2.32
N LYS A 98 -4.38 -2.00 3.17
CA LYS A 98 -3.96 -2.55 4.46
C LYS A 98 -3.08 -3.78 4.24
N ALA A 99 -1.83 -3.68 4.67
CA ALA A 99 -0.89 -4.79 4.65
C ALA A 99 -1.40 -5.92 5.55
N GLY A 100 -1.17 -7.17 5.13
CA GLY A 100 -1.44 -8.34 5.97
C GLY A 100 -1.96 -9.56 5.21
N GLN A 101 -2.62 -9.38 4.07
CA GLN A 101 -3.11 -10.49 3.25
C GLN A 101 -2.91 -10.23 1.75
N PRO A 102 -2.50 -11.25 0.97
CA PRO A 102 -2.40 -11.12 -0.48
C PRO A 102 -3.78 -11.01 -1.12
N VAL A 103 -3.90 -10.20 -2.17
CA VAL A 103 -5.11 -10.13 -3.00
C VAL A 103 -4.85 -10.97 -4.24
N ARG A 104 -5.65 -12.02 -4.48
CA ARG A 104 -5.58 -12.79 -5.72
C ARG A 104 -6.58 -12.24 -6.73
N VAL A 105 -6.14 -12.05 -7.97
CA VAL A 105 -6.99 -11.65 -9.08
C VAL A 105 -6.87 -12.69 -10.19
N LEU A 106 -7.99 -13.23 -10.67
CA LEU A 106 -8.07 -14.14 -11.80
C LEU A 106 -8.78 -13.44 -12.95
N SER A 107 -8.16 -13.40 -14.13
CA SER A 107 -8.70 -12.75 -15.33
C SER A 107 -8.39 -13.59 -16.56
N ARG A 108 -8.69 -14.89 -16.47
CA ARG A 108 -8.38 -15.86 -17.51
C ARG A 108 -9.50 -15.89 -18.53
N GLY A 109 -9.18 -16.18 -19.79
CA GLY A 109 -10.21 -16.60 -20.74
C GLY A 109 -10.82 -17.93 -20.34
N GLY A 110 -12.09 -18.11 -20.68
CA GLY A 110 -12.80 -19.37 -20.55
C GLY A 110 -12.18 -20.45 -21.43
N LYS A 111 -12.29 -21.70 -21.00
CA LYS A 111 -11.85 -22.84 -21.81
C LYS A 111 -12.86 -23.07 -22.94
N GLY A 112 -12.37 -23.35 -24.15
CA GLY A 112 -13.22 -23.90 -25.21
C GLY A 112 -13.73 -25.29 -24.83
N ALA A 113 -14.87 -25.68 -25.40
CA ALA A 113 -15.51 -26.97 -25.19
C ALA A 113 -15.34 -27.89 -26.40
N ASN A 114 -15.74 -29.15 -26.22
CA ASN A 114 -15.67 -30.14 -27.28
C ASN A 114 -16.65 -29.81 -28.41
N GLY A 115 -16.25 -30.19 -29.63
CA GLY A 115 -17.11 -30.15 -30.79
C GLY A 115 -18.18 -31.23 -30.75
N TYR A 116 -19.13 -31.14 -31.69
CA TYR A 116 -20.20 -32.12 -31.82
C TYR A 116 -19.63 -33.45 -32.34
N SER A 117 -20.07 -34.59 -31.81
CA SER A 117 -19.66 -35.91 -32.31
C SER A 117 -20.85 -36.88 -32.30
N ARG A 118 -21.14 -37.48 -33.47
CA ARG A 118 -22.14 -38.55 -33.62
C ARG A 118 -21.63 -39.60 -34.60
N ASN A 119 -21.99 -40.87 -34.36
CA ASN A 119 -21.39 -42.04 -35.04
C ASN A 119 -21.48 -42.04 -36.57
N ASP A 120 -22.40 -41.28 -37.17
CA ASP A 120 -22.68 -41.31 -38.62
C ASP A 120 -22.53 -39.92 -39.29
N GLU A 121 -21.99 -38.92 -38.57
CA GLU A 121 -21.81 -37.56 -39.06
C GLU A 121 -20.37 -37.10 -38.81
N ASN A 122 -19.83 -36.28 -39.71
CA ASN A 122 -18.54 -35.63 -39.48
C ASN A 122 -18.64 -34.77 -38.21
N GLY A 123 -17.76 -35.01 -37.25
CA GLY A 123 -17.72 -34.23 -36.01
C GLY A 123 -17.55 -32.74 -36.29
N GLY A 124 -18.25 -31.90 -35.52
CA GLY A 124 -18.07 -30.46 -35.55
C GLY A 124 -16.78 -30.05 -34.85
N ASP A 125 -16.24 -28.88 -35.21
CA ASP A 125 -15.03 -28.35 -34.57
C ASP A 125 -15.26 -28.08 -33.08
N GLY A 126 -14.22 -28.31 -32.28
CA GLY A 126 -14.16 -27.85 -30.90
C GLY A 126 -14.02 -26.34 -30.81
N GLY A 127 -14.40 -25.79 -29.67
CA GLY A 127 -14.29 -24.37 -29.43
C GLY A 127 -12.88 -23.94 -29.01
N SER A 128 -12.56 -22.70 -29.32
CA SER A 128 -11.33 -22.04 -28.89
C SER A 128 -11.46 -21.53 -27.44
N GLY A 129 -10.32 -21.41 -26.74
CA GLY A 129 -10.29 -20.69 -25.47
C GLY A 129 -10.47 -19.18 -25.67
N GLY A 130 -11.07 -18.51 -24.70
CA GLY A 130 -11.17 -17.05 -24.68
C GLY A 130 -9.83 -16.37 -24.40
N ASN A 131 -9.72 -15.09 -24.73
CA ASN A 131 -8.56 -14.27 -24.38
C ASN A 131 -8.55 -13.95 -22.88
N GLY A 132 -7.39 -13.67 -22.29
CA GLY A 132 -7.32 -13.11 -20.93
C GLY A 132 -7.86 -11.67 -20.87
N GLY A 133 -8.32 -11.24 -19.70
CA GLY A 133 -8.73 -9.86 -19.46
C GLY A 133 -7.58 -8.97 -18.97
N SER A 134 -7.89 -7.72 -18.62
CA SER A 134 -6.88 -6.75 -18.16
C SER A 134 -6.98 -6.48 -16.66
N ILE A 135 -5.83 -6.42 -15.99
CA ILE A 135 -5.74 -6.10 -14.56
C ILE A 135 -5.01 -4.77 -14.43
N LYS A 136 -5.67 -3.78 -13.84
CA LYS A 136 -5.09 -2.46 -13.53
C LYS A 136 -5.13 -2.22 -12.03
N LEU A 137 -3.98 -1.92 -11.45
CA LEU A 137 -3.81 -1.61 -10.04
C LEU A 137 -3.15 -0.24 -9.93
N MET A 138 -3.84 0.70 -9.29
CA MET A 138 -3.33 2.03 -9.00
C MET A 138 -3.22 2.17 -7.49
N TYR A 139 -1.98 2.20 -7.02
CA TYR A 139 -1.66 2.33 -5.61
C TYR A 139 -1.13 3.74 -5.36
N ASN A 140 -1.80 4.51 -4.50
CA ASN A 140 -1.34 5.84 -4.11
C ASN A 140 -0.95 5.88 -2.64
N ASP A 141 0.29 5.51 -2.35
CA ASP A 141 0.80 5.38 -0.99
C ASP A 141 1.67 6.55 -0.58
N THR A 142 1.02 7.71 -0.49
CA THR A 142 1.68 8.95 -0.08
C THR A 142 2.26 8.83 1.34
N PHE A 143 1.67 7.98 2.21
CA PHE A 143 2.07 7.84 3.61
C PHE A 143 3.23 6.86 3.85
N ARG A 144 3.34 5.73 3.13
CA ARG A 144 4.47 4.80 3.33
C ARG A 144 5.78 5.35 2.77
N VAL A 145 5.73 6.19 1.74
CA VAL A 145 6.93 6.88 1.23
C VAL A 145 7.52 7.77 2.33
N GLU A 146 6.68 8.44 3.11
CA GLU A 146 7.09 9.25 4.26
C GLU A 146 7.55 8.38 5.44
N TYR A 147 6.81 7.33 5.79
CA TYR A 147 7.18 6.41 6.87
C TYR A 147 8.50 5.67 6.60
N MET A 148 8.74 5.23 5.36
CA MET A 148 10.01 4.60 4.94
C MET A 148 11.17 5.61 4.92
N ALA A 149 10.91 6.88 4.60
CA ALA A 149 11.93 7.95 4.69
C ALA A 149 12.36 8.20 6.15
N THR A 150 11.43 8.07 7.10
CA THR A 150 11.69 8.21 8.54
C THR A 150 12.45 7.01 9.11
N ILE A 151 12.18 5.78 8.64
CA ILE A 151 12.87 4.56 9.09
C ILE A 151 14.29 4.44 8.51
N THR A 152 14.54 4.96 7.31
CA THR A 152 15.84 4.85 6.64
C THR A 152 16.91 5.78 7.21
N HIS A 153 16.58 6.68 8.15
CA HIS A 153 17.52 7.59 8.80
C HIS A 153 17.40 7.56 10.34
N PRO A 154 17.66 6.41 10.99
CA PRO A 154 17.58 6.29 12.46
C PRO A 154 18.50 7.27 13.19
N ASP A 155 19.61 7.69 12.55
CA ASP A 155 20.55 8.67 13.07
C ASP A 155 19.91 10.05 13.32
N ASN A 156 18.88 10.42 12.54
CA ASN A 156 18.15 11.66 12.76
C ASN A 156 17.22 11.58 13.97
N LEU A 157 16.68 10.39 14.27
CA LEU A 157 15.82 10.17 15.44
C LEU A 157 16.66 10.21 16.73
N VAL A 158 17.81 9.53 16.72
CA VAL A 158 18.78 9.55 17.84
C VAL A 158 19.27 10.97 18.11
N LYS A 159 19.67 11.71 17.07
CA LYS A 159 20.10 13.10 17.20
C LYS A 159 19.00 14.04 17.71
N THR A 160 17.75 13.83 17.28
CA THR A 160 16.61 14.62 17.77
C THR A 160 16.31 14.34 19.25
N ILE A 161 16.53 13.10 19.71
CA ILE A 161 16.37 12.72 21.12
C ILE A 161 17.53 13.27 21.97
N GLU A 162 18.77 13.25 21.46
CA GLU A 162 19.94 13.85 22.11
C GLU A 162 19.79 15.38 22.23
N ASP A 163 19.34 16.05 21.18
CA ASP A 163 19.07 17.50 21.17
C ASP A 163 17.91 17.90 22.11
N PHE A 164 17.04 16.94 22.49
CA PHE A 164 15.92 17.16 23.42
C PHE A 164 16.33 17.06 24.90
N HIS A 165 17.44 16.36 25.20
CA HIS A 165 17.91 16.13 26.57
C HIS A 165 18.61 17.38 27.15
N ASP A 166 19.24 18.21 26.31
CA ASP A 166 19.91 19.43 26.79
C ASP A 166 18.90 20.58 26.91
N GLY A 167 18.44 20.83 28.15
CA GLY A 167 17.35 21.71 28.58
C GLY A 167 17.39 23.21 28.19
N TYR A 168 18.08 23.60 27.12
CA TYR A 168 18.06 24.91 26.48
C TYR A 168 17.27 24.95 25.15
N ALA A 169 16.55 23.86 24.83
CA ALA A 169 15.98 23.65 23.50
C ALA A 169 14.76 24.52 23.15
N ILE A 170 13.94 24.95 24.12
CA ILE A 170 12.67 25.62 23.78
C ILE A 170 12.89 26.98 23.09
N ASP A 171 13.78 27.84 23.61
CA ASP A 171 14.03 29.16 23.00
C ASP A 171 14.76 29.06 21.66
N ARG A 172 15.62 28.06 21.47
CA ARG A 172 16.27 27.78 20.18
C ARG A 172 15.32 27.18 19.17
N ILE A 173 14.41 26.29 19.58
CA ILE A 173 13.36 25.74 18.73
C ILE A 173 12.41 26.85 18.28
N LEU A 174 11.97 27.72 19.19
CA LEU A 174 11.11 28.86 18.87
C LEU A 174 11.82 29.85 17.92
N SER A 175 13.09 30.19 18.20
CA SER A 175 13.88 31.06 17.32
C SER A 175 14.16 30.44 15.94
N ALA A 176 14.39 29.14 15.88
CA ALA A 176 14.57 28.41 14.62
C ALA A 176 13.25 28.33 13.83
N LEU A 177 12.11 28.18 14.52
CA LEU A 177 10.78 28.22 13.92
C LEU A 177 10.49 29.60 13.31
N ASP A 178 10.78 30.68 14.04
CA ASP A 178 10.58 32.05 13.58
C ASP A 178 11.48 32.39 12.38
N LEU A 179 12.75 31.98 12.42
CA LEU A 179 13.68 32.16 11.31
C LEU A 179 13.29 31.33 10.08
N ALA A 180 12.80 30.10 10.27
CA ALA A 180 12.30 29.25 9.20
C ALA A 180 11.02 29.84 8.58
N SER A 181 10.10 30.35 9.40
CA SER A 181 8.88 31.04 8.97
C SER A 181 9.18 32.32 8.17
N ALA A 182 10.12 33.14 8.63
CA ALA A 182 10.54 34.35 7.91
C ALA A 182 11.20 34.04 6.55
N ARG A 183 12.07 33.01 6.49
CA ARG A 183 12.70 32.55 5.24
C ARG A 183 11.70 31.91 4.28
N PHE A 184 10.69 31.23 4.82
CA PHE A 184 9.58 30.67 4.06
C PHE A 184 8.73 31.77 3.39
N ALA A 185 8.33 32.80 4.15
CA ALA A 185 7.59 33.94 3.64
C ALA A 185 8.37 34.71 2.55
N ALA A 186 9.68 34.91 2.74
CA ALA A 186 10.54 35.56 1.74
C ALA A 186 10.67 34.74 0.44
N SER A 187 10.76 33.41 0.55
CA SER A 187 10.86 32.52 -0.61
C SER A 187 9.57 32.51 -1.45
N ILE A 188 8.40 32.44 -0.80
CA ILE A 188 7.07 32.55 -1.44
C ILE A 188 6.98 33.88 -2.19
N LYS A 189 7.37 34.99 -1.53
CA LYS A 189 7.32 36.34 -2.13
C LYS A 189 8.21 36.47 -3.37
N SER A 190 9.39 35.82 -3.40
CA SER A 190 10.28 35.81 -4.57
C SER A 190 9.73 34.98 -5.73
N LEU A 191 9.08 33.84 -5.45
CA LEU A 191 8.44 32.97 -6.45
C LEU A 191 7.18 33.62 -7.06
N MET A 192 6.51 34.49 -6.31
CA MET A 192 5.36 35.26 -6.78
C MET A 192 5.74 36.47 -7.66
N GLY A 193 7.01 36.90 -7.64
CA GLY A 193 7.51 38.07 -8.38
C GLY A 193 7.94 37.80 -9.81
N TYR A 194 7.63 36.62 -10.38
CA TYR A 194 8.02 36.28 -11.75
C TYR A 194 7.21 37.06 -12.79
N ASP A 195 7.92 37.82 -13.63
CA ASP A 195 7.40 38.73 -14.63
C ASP A 195 6.68 37.96 -15.75
N SER A 196 5.43 38.33 -16.03
CA SER A 196 4.55 37.65 -16.99
C SER A 196 4.93 37.99 -18.43
N GLY A 197 5.99 37.36 -18.93
CA GLY A 197 6.39 37.39 -20.33
C GLY A 197 5.44 36.57 -21.22
N ARG A 198 4.45 37.26 -21.81
CA ARG A 198 3.78 36.98 -23.10
C ARG A 198 3.59 35.50 -23.50
N TYR A 199 2.46 34.92 -23.09
CA TYR A 199 1.71 33.96 -23.93
C TYR A 199 0.36 34.58 -24.31
N GLY A 200 0.42 35.61 -25.16
CA GLY A 200 -0.76 36.11 -25.87
C GLY A 200 -1.01 35.23 -27.09
N VAL A 201 -2.18 34.59 -27.14
CA VAL A 201 -2.71 33.97 -28.36
C VAL A 201 -2.95 35.09 -29.37
N ALA A 202 -1.98 35.32 -30.26
CA ALA A 202 -2.17 36.19 -31.40
C ALA A 202 -3.10 35.50 -32.40
N ALA A 203 -4.30 36.06 -32.56
CA ALA A 203 -5.16 35.79 -33.68
C ALA A 203 -4.52 36.36 -34.96
N THR A 204 -3.80 35.52 -35.69
CA THR A 204 -3.43 35.77 -37.09
C THR A 204 -4.02 34.65 -37.94
N GLY A 205 -4.70 35.04 -39.02
CA GLY A 205 -5.63 34.24 -39.82
C GLY A 205 -5.09 32.91 -40.39
N PRO A 206 -5.99 32.09 -40.97
CA PRO A 206 -5.71 30.69 -41.24
C PRO A 206 -4.74 30.52 -42.43
N PRO A 207 -3.74 29.63 -42.33
CA PRO A 207 -3.04 29.15 -43.50
C PRO A 207 -3.97 28.24 -44.31
N ARG A 208 -4.08 28.50 -45.60
CA ARG A 208 -4.70 27.58 -46.57
C ARG A 208 -3.86 26.30 -46.60
N GLY A 209 -4.46 25.14 -46.30
CA GLY A 209 -3.82 23.85 -46.61
C GLY A 209 -4.13 22.63 -45.74
N TRP A 210 -4.94 22.71 -44.68
CA TRP A 210 -5.25 21.54 -43.85
C TRP A 210 -6.71 21.10 -44.00
N GLN A 211 -6.95 20.18 -44.91
CA GLN A 211 -8.19 19.42 -45.00
C GLN A 211 -8.14 18.22 -44.02
N GLN A 212 -9.11 18.22 -43.10
CA GLN A 212 -9.73 17.07 -42.42
C GLN A 212 -8.84 16.09 -41.63
N GLN A 213 -8.71 16.37 -40.33
CA GLN A 213 -9.14 15.43 -39.28
C GLN A 213 -9.66 16.26 -38.11
N VAL A 214 -10.98 16.27 -37.92
CA VAL A 214 -11.63 17.02 -36.84
C VAL A 214 -11.45 16.21 -35.55
N GLY A 215 -10.29 16.37 -34.91
CA GLY A 215 -10.06 15.89 -33.56
C GLY A 215 -11.08 16.53 -32.61
N ARG A 216 -11.86 15.71 -31.91
CA ARG A 216 -12.79 16.20 -30.89
C ARG A 216 -11.98 17.01 -29.88
N PRO A 217 -12.35 18.25 -29.55
CA PRO A 217 -11.67 18.99 -28.49
C PRO A 217 -11.82 18.20 -27.18
N TYR A 218 -10.72 17.66 -26.68
CA TYR A 218 -10.66 17.07 -25.34
C TYR A 218 -10.78 18.21 -24.34
N GLY A 219 -12.03 18.61 -24.04
CA GLY A 219 -12.31 19.50 -22.93
C GLY A 219 -11.78 18.88 -21.65
N LEU A 220 -11.07 19.67 -20.83
CA LEU A 220 -10.72 19.26 -19.47
C LEU A 220 -12.02 18.90 -18.73
N GLY A 221 -12.10 17.65 -18.27
CA GLY A 221 -13.24 17.19 -17.48
C GLY A 221 -13.30 17.97 -16.16
N PHE A 222 -14.49 18.42 -15.76
CA PHE A 222 -14.69 19.12 -14.48
C PHE A 222 -14.21 18.27 -13.27
N ASP A 223 -14.33 16.94 -13.33
CA ASP A 223 -13.79 16.03 -12.33
C ASP A 223 -12.26 16.08 -12.25
N GLN A 224 -11.57 16.18 -13.39
CA GLN A 224 -10.11 16.30 -13.41
C GLN A 224 -9.66 17.61 -12.75
N VAL A 225 -10.42 18.69 -12.95
CA VAL A 225 -10.15 19.98 -12.29
C VAL A 225 -10.34 19.87 -10.77
N ALA A 226 -11.43 19.24 -10.32
CA ALA A 226 -11.67 19.01 -8.90
C ALA A 226 -10.58 18.11 -8.26
N MET A 227 -10.16 17.05 -8.96
CA MET A 227 -9.04 16.21 -8.54
C MET A 227 -7.73 16.98 -8.46
N THR A 228 -7.41 17.79 -9.47
CA THR A 228 -6.19 18.61 -9.48
C THR A 228 -6.17 19.60 -8.31
N LEU A 229 -7.34 20.15 -7.94
CA LEU A 229 -7.46 21.07 -6.79
C LEU A 229 -7.23 20.31 -5.48
N ARG A 230 -7.78 19.09 -5.36
CA ARG A 230 -7.52 18.20 -4.23
C ARG A 230 -6.04 17.83 -4.12
N ASP A 231 -5.39 17.50 -5.23
CA ASP A 231 -3.96 17.17 -5.26
C ASP A 231 -3.08 18.35 -4.85
N ALA A 232 -3.46 19.57 -5.27
CA ALA A 232 -2.83 20.79 -4.77
C ALA A 232 -2.99 20.93 -3.24
N GLY A 233 -4.18 20.63 -2.70
CA GLY A 233 -4.41 20.56 -1.25
C GLY A 233 -3.54 19.52 -0.57
N ASN A 234 -3.41 18.31 -1.11
CA ASN A 234 -2.53 17.27 -0.57
C ASN A 234 -1.07 17.72 -0.53
N HIS A 235 -0.58 18.36 -1.61
CA HIS A 235 0.77 18.93 -1.64
C HIS A 235 0.98 20.03 -0.60
N TYR A 236 -0.06 20.81 -0.28
CA TYR A 236 -0.01 21.76 0.82
C TYR A 236 0.20 21.06 2.16
N PHE A 237 -0.57 20.01 2.47
CA PHE A 237 -0.51 19.29 3.74
C PHE A 237 0.80 18.54 3.99
N LEU A 238 1.49 18.10 2.94
CA LEU A 238 2.84 17.52 3.09
C LEU A 238 3.85 18.50 3.70
N GLY A 239 3.61 19.82 3.62
CA GLY A 239 4.38 20.85 4.34
C GLY A 239 5.84 21.06 3.88
N SER A 240 6.42 20.14 3.10
CA SER A 240 7.77 20.29 2.58
C SER A 240 7.89 21.50 1.63
N ARG A 241 9.07 22.11 1.55
CA ARG A 241 9.31 23.23 0.63
C ARG A 241 8.99 22.86 -0.83
N GLN A 242 9.35 21.64 -1.23
CA GLN A 242 9.09 21.15 -2.59
C GLN A 242 7.58 20.95 -2.83
N SER A 243 6.86 20.38 -1.87
CA SER A 243 5.42 20.16 -2.00
C SER A 243 4.64 21.48 -1.99
N LEU A 244 5.02 22.46 -1.16
CA LEU A 244 4.42 23.79 -1.18
C LEU A 244 4.68 24.54 -2.50
N THR A 245 5.86 24.36 -3.10
CA THR A 245 6.18 24.89 -4.44
C THR A 245 5.30 24.22 -5.51
N ARG A 246 5.14 22.90 -5.45
CA ARG A 246 4.24 22.16 -6.36
C ARG A 246 2.78 22.60 -6.18
N CYS A 247 2.31 22.75 -4.94
CA CYS A 247 0.98 23.28 -4.63
C CYS A 247 0.75 24.63 -5.31
N ALA A 248 1.63 25.62 -5.06
CA ALA A 248 1.51 26.95 -5.62
C ALA A 248 1.54 26.94 -7.17
N HIS A 249 2.43 26.13 -7.76
CA HIS A 249 2.51 25.96 -9.21
C HIS A 249 1.23 25.37 -9.79
N THR A 250 0.70 24.28 -9.20
CA THR A 250 -0.54 23.63 -9.64
C THR A 250 -1.73 24.58 -9.54
N LEU A 251 -1.85 25.33 -8.43
CA LEU A 251 -2.90 26.34 -8.26
C LEU A 251 -2.82 27.42 -9.34
N ARG A 252 -1.61 27.91 -9.66
CA ARG A 252 -1.42 28.94 -10.69
C ARG A 252 -1.78 28.43 -12.08
N VAL A 253 -1.29 27.25 -12.47
CA VAL A 253 -1.65 26.62 -13.75
C VAL A 253 -3.16 26.42 -13.86
N MET A 254 -3.83 26.03 -12.77
CA MET A 254 -5.28 25.91 -12.74
C MET A 254 -5.97 27.25 -12.95
N ILE A 255 -5.53 28.31 -12.26
CA ILE A 255 -6.09 29.65 -12.41
C ILE A 255 -5.94 30.11 -13.87
N ASP A 256 -4.73 30.01 -14.44
CA ASP A 256 -4.44 30.45 -15.81
C ASP A 256 -5.30 29.68 -16.83
N ARG A 257 -5.48 28.36 -16.64
CA ARG A 257 -6.29 27.52 -17.55
C ARG A 257 -7.78 27.76 -17.44
N LEU A 258 -8.28 28.23 -16.29
CA LEU A 258 -9.70 28.44 -16.05
C LEU A 258 -10.10 29.93 -16.14
N ASP A 259 -9.15 30.84 -16.36
CA ASP A 259 -9.38 32.29 -16.36
C ASP A 259 -10.43 32.72 -17.40
N PHE A 260 -10.54 31.98 -18.52
CA PHE A 260 -11.56 32.21 -19.54
C PHE A 260 -13.01 32.13 -19.00
N LEU A 261 -13.25 31.45 -17.87
CA LEU A 261 -14.58 31.29 -17.28
C LEU A 261 -15.20 32.61 -16.81
N ASP A 262 -14.38 33.61 -16.47
CA ASP A 262 -14.86 34.93 -16.05
C ASP A 262 -15.45 35.71 -17.22
N HIS A 263 -15.03 35.41 -18.44
CA HIS A 263 -15.47 36.06 -19.67
C HIS A 263 -16.44 35.21 -20.50
N LEU A 264 -16.68 33.96 -20.10
CA LEU A 264 -17.56 33.03 -20.80
C LEU A 264 -19.04 33.46 -20.72
N LYS A 265 -19.64 33.75 -21.87
CA LYS A 265 -21.04 34.16 -22.02
C LYS A 265 -21.93 32.98 -22.37
N THR A 266 -23.24 33.11 -22.13
CA THR A 266 -24.22 32.04 -22.37
C THR A 266 -24.45 31.72 -23.86
N ASP A 267 -24.17 32.69 -24.74
CA ASP A 267 -24.28 32.57 -26.19
C ASP A 267 -23.04 31.96 -26.85
N ASP A 268 -21.91 31.88 -26.14
CA ASP A 268 -20.66 31.30 -26.63
C ASP A 268 -20.81 29.82 -27.00
N ALA A 269 -20.15 29.42 -28.08
CA ALA A 269 -20.16 28.03 -28.55
C ALA A 269 -19.66 27.06 -27.48
N LEU A 270 -18.64 27.46 -26.69
CA LEU A 270 -18.10 26.65 -25.60
C LEU A 270 -19.12 26.47 -24.46
N PHE A 271 -19.85 27.52 -24.09
CA PHE A 271 -20.90 27.43 -23.06
C PHE A 271 -22.00 26.44 -23.49
N LYS A 272 -22.48 26.58 -24.73
CA LYS A 272 -23.47 25.67 -25.32
C LYS A 272 -22.96 24.23 -25.39
N ALA A 273 -21.68 24.02 -25.72
CA ALA A 273 -21.07 22.70 -25.74
C ALA A 273 -21.07 22.05 -24.35
N TYR A 274 -20.72 22.79 -23.29
CA TYR A 274 -20.85 22.30 -21.92
C TYR A 274 -22.31 21.97 -21.57
N ALA A 275 -23.25 22.86 -21.88
CA ALA A 275 -24.67 22.67 -21.61
C ALA A 275 -25.24 21.40 -22.26
N THR A 276 -24.95 21.17 -23.54
CA THR A 276 -25.41 19.99 -24.29
C THR A 276 -24.63 18.72 -23.90
N GLY A 277 -23.39 18.86 -23.45
CA GLY A 277 -22.51 17.75 -23.09
C GLY A 277 -22.73 17.15 -21.70
N GLU A 278 -23.44 17.83 -20.78
CA GLU A 278 -23.60 17.40 -19.39
C GLU A 278 -24.19 15.99 -19.27
N THR A 279 -25.22 15.70 -20.06
CA THR A 279 -25.90 14.39 -20.08
C THR A 279 -24.98 13.28 -20.58
N ASN A 280 -24.13 13.57 -21.57
CA ASN A 280 -23.14 12.63 -22.09
C ASN A 280 -22.01 12.36 -21.10
N LEU A 281 -21.75 13.31 -20.19
CA LEU A 281 -20.78 13.20 -19.11
C LEU A 281 -21.39 12.68 -17.80
N PHE A 282 -22.65 12.21 -17.83
CA PHE A 282 -23.39 11.73 -16.66
C PHE A 282 -23.51 12.77 -15.53
N ILE A 283 -23.42 14.06 -15.87
CA ILE A 283 -23.67 15.15 -14.94
C ILE A 283 -25.19 15.38 -14.91
N LEU A 284 -25.79 15.25 -13.73
CA LEU A 284 -27.19 15.59 -13.55
C LEU A 284 -27.39 17.09 -13.83
N PRO A 285 -28.22 17.47 -14.82
CA PRO A 285 -28.47 18.87 -15.11
C PRO A 285 -29.06 19.56 -13.88
N SER A 286 -28.63 20.79 -13.62
CA SER A 286 -29.00 21.54 -12.41
C SER A 286 -30.47 21.98 -12.37
N GLY A 287 -31.20 21.84 -13.48
CA GLY A 287 -32.52 22.45 -13.67
C GLY A 287 -32.48 23.98 -13.80
N THR A 288 -31.29 24.59 -13.78
CA THR A 288 -31.11 26.03 -13.95
C THR A 288 -30.58 26.36 -15.34
N SER A 289 -30.63 27.63 -15.74
CA SER A 289 -30.06 28.12 -17.01
C SER A 289 -28.53 28.02 -17.08
N LYS A 290 -27.86 27.64 -15.98
CA LYS A 290 -26.41 27.50 -15.91
C LYS A 290 -26.01 26.01 -15.85
N PRO A 291 -25.20 25.53 -16.81
CA PRO A 291 -24.64 24.18 -16.78
C PRO A 291 -23.90 23.92 -15.47
N LYS A 292 -24.18 22.78 -14.82
CA LYS A 292 -23.58 22.40 -13.54
C LYS A 292 -22.06 22.22 -13.64
N SER A 293 -21.56 21.77 -14.77
CA SER A 293 -20.15 21.69 -15.14
C SER A 293 -19.47 23.06 -15.04
N ILE A 294 -20.07 24.10 -15.65
CA ILE A 294 -19.54 25.47 -15.60
C ILE A 294 -19.56 26.02 -14.17
N VAL A 295 -20.64 25.78 -13.43
CA VAL A 295 -20.74 26.17 -12.01
C VAL A 295 -19.63 25.51 -11.18
N SER A 296 -19.40 24.22 -11.38
CA SER A 296 -18.34 23.46 -10.71
C SER A 296 -16.95 23.99 -11.05
N LEU A 297 -16.67 24.24 -12.34
CA LEU A 297 -15.41 24.82 -12.79
C LEU A 297 -15.16 26.22 -12.19
N LYS A 298 -16.18 27.07 -12.14
CA LYS A 298 -16.10 28.39 -11.49
C LYS A 298 -15.83 28.28 -10.00
N HIS A 299 -16.44 27.30 -9.32
CA HIS A 299 -16.18 27.03 -7.93
C HIS A 299 -14.71 26.64 -7.70
N SER A 300 -14.18 25.72 -8.48
CA SER A 300 -12.77 25.31 -8.41
C SER A 300 -11.80 26.46 -8.69
N LEU A 301 -12.09 27.30 -9.69
CA LEU A 301 -11.30 28.51 -9.96
C LEU A 301 -11.30 29.46 -8.76
N TRP A 302 -12.48 29.72 -8.17
CA TRP A 302 -12.60 30.59 -7.00
C TRP A 302 -11.81 30.03 -5.80
N GLN A 303 -11.90 28.73 -5.54
CA GLN A 303 -11.12 28.07 -4.49
C GLN A 303 -9.62 28.15 -4.76
N ALA A 304 -9.18 27.89 -5.98
CA ALA A 304 -7.77 27.97 -6.36
C ALA A 304 -7.19 29.37 -6.14
N ARG A 305 -7.91 30.42 -6.57
CA ARG A 305 -7.57 31.82 -6.30
C ARG A 305 -7.52 32.11 -4.80
N GLY A 306 -8.50 31.61 -4.05
CA GLY A 306 -8.56 31.73 -2.59
C GLY A 306 -7.35 31.13 -1.89
N TYR A 307 -6.97 29.91 -2.24
CA TYR A 307 -5.80 29.23 -1.68
C TYR A 307 -4.50 29.97 -2.03
N LEU A 308 -4.30 30.33 -3.29
CA LEU A 308 -3.08 31.02 -3.71
C LEU A 308 -2.95 32.40 -3.03
N ALA A 309 -4.06 33.14 -2.90
CA ALA A 309 -4.08 34.42 -2.19
C ALA A 309 -3.78 34.28 -0.69
N ARG A 310 -4.25 33.21 -0.04
CA ARG A 310 -3.95 32.91 1.38
C ARG A 310 -2.48 32.57 1.57
N MET A 311 -1.92 31.71 0.71
CA MET A 311 -0.50 31.39 0.72
C MET A 311 0.37 32.65 0.56
N GLY A 312 0.00 33.58 -0.33
CA GLY A 312 0.69 34.86 -0.49
C GLY A 312 0.63 35.77 0.74
N LYS A 313 -0.32 35.55 1.66
CA LYS A 313 -0.46 36.25 2.95
C LYS A 313 0.17 35.49 4.12
N ASN A 314 0.89 34.40 3.85
CA ASN A 314 1.41 33.49 4.86
C ASN A 314 0.29 32.90 5.76
N LEU A 315 -0.89 32.67 5.19
CA LEU A 315 -1.99 31.96 5.83
C LEU A 315 -2.11 30.57 5.24
N ASP A 316 -2.59 29.62 6.04
CA ASP A 316 -2.95 28.30 5.54
C ASP A 316 -4.18 28.35 4.62
N ILE A 317 -4.47 27.22 3.97
CA ILE A 317 -5.63 27.11 3.09
C ILE A 317 -6.98 27.30 3.81
N TYR A 318 -7.00 27.31 5.14
CA TYR A 318 -8.16 27.56 6.01
C TYR A 318 -8.19 28.97 6.62
N CYS A 319 -7.31 29.87 6.18
CA CYS A 319 -7.15 31.24 6.68
C CYS A 319 -6.54 31.36 8.09
N HIS A 320 -5.82 30.35 8.56
CA HIS A 320 -5.12 30.42 9.83
C HIS A 320 -3.68 30.91 9.66
N ALA A 321 -3.17 31.63 10.65
CA ALA A 321 -1.75 31.97 10.71
C ALA A 321 -0.90 30.72 10.98
N PRO A 322 0.41 30.70 10.66
CA PRO A 322 1.27 29.54 10.92
C PRO A 322 1.39 29.19 12.41
N THR A 323 1.14 30.17 13.28
CA THR A 323 1.13 30.02 14.75
C THR A 323 -0.24 29.64 15.30
N TRP A 324 -1.26 29.50 14.45
CA TRP A 324 -2.60 29.16 14.88
C TRP A 324 -2.68 27.67 15.21
N VAL A 325 -3.14 27.37 16.42
CA VAL A 325 -3.41 26.02 16.89
C VAL A 325 -4.90 25.98 17.26
N PRO A 326 -5.67 24.96 16.82
CA PRO A 326 -7.06 24.81 17.24
C PRO A 326 -7.17 24.83 18.77
N ARG A 327 -8.07 25.64 19.33
CA ARG A 327 -8.20 25.75 20.81
C ARG A 327 -8.51 24.41 21.49
N GLY A 328 -9.22 23.51 20.80
CA GLY A 328 -9.49 22.15 21.30
C GLY A 328 -8.33 21.16 21.11
N SER A 329 -7.35 21.46 20.26
CA SER A 329 -6.21 20.56 20.06
C SER A 329 -5.13 20.74 21.12
N TYR A 330 -5.09 21.86 21.85
CA TYR A 330 -4.10 22.02 22.93
C TYR A 330 -4.27 20.94 24.01
N THR A 331 -5.48 20.77 24.53
CA THR A 331 -5.74 19.74 25.55
C THR A 331 -5.49 18.34 25.02
N PHE A 332 -5.86 18.06 23.76
CA PHE A 332 -5.61 16.77 23.13
C PHE A 332 -4.11 16.51 22.91
N CYS A 333 -3.38 17.45 22.31
CA CYS A 333 -1.94 17.34 22.08
C CYS A 333 -1.17 17.29 23.40
N LYS A 334 -1.60 18.06 24.41
CA LYS A 334 -1.03 17.99 25.75
C LYS A 334 -1.25 16.60 26.37
N GLN A 335 -2.47 16.05 26.30
CA GLN A 335 -2.74 14.69 26.79
C GLN A 335 -1.91 13.62 26.07
N GLN A 336 -1.74 13.72 24.75
CA GLN A 336 -0.90 12.80 23.99
C GLN A 336 0.58 12.94 24.34
N LEU A 337 1.06 14.18 24.55
CA LEU A 337 2.42 14.45 24.98
C LEU A 337 2.68 13.94 26.39
N ASP A 338 1.78 14.23 27.34
CA ASP A 338 1.84 13.76 28.72
C ASP A 338 1.87 12.22 28.74
N ALA A 339 1.00 11.56 27.99
CA ALA A 339 0.99 10.10 27.87
C ALA A 339 2.28 9.52 27.25
N ALA A 340 2.86 10.20 26.27
CA ALA A 340 4.14 9.78 25.68
C ALA A 340 5.30 9.94 26.68
N VAL A 341 5.34 11.05 27.41
CA VAL A 341 6.34 11.30 28.48
C VAL A 341 6.22 10.27 29.59
N ASP A 342 4.99 9.97 30.03
CA ASP A 342 4.73 8.92 31.04
C ASP A 342 5.21 7.54 30.55
N GLY A 343 4.95 7.21 29.28
CA GLY A 343 5.46 5.96 28.67
C GLY A 343 6.99 5.90 28.61
N PHE A 344 7.68 7.02 28.35
CA PHE A 344 9.14 7.06 28.43
C PHE A 344 9.65 6.86 29.85
N SER A 345 8.96 7.39 30.86
CA SER A 345 9.32 7.14 32.26
C SER A 345 9.24 5.65 32.62
N GLU A 346 8.25 4.94 32.08
CA GLU A 346 8.12 3.49 32.28
C GLU A 346 9.28 2.71 31.61
N ILE A 347 9.64 3.08 30.38
CA ILE A 347 10.77 2.47 29.67
C ILE A 347 12.08 2.69 30.42
N VAL A 348 12.32 3.90 30.94
CA VAL A 348 13.52 4.22 31.72
C VAL A 348 13.58 3.42 33.02
N SER A 349 12.45 3.30 33.74
CA SER A 349 12.37 2.45 34.95
C SER A 349 12.67 0.98 34.63
N ASN A 350 12.06 0.44 33.58
CA ASN A 350 12.30 -0.94 33.14
C ASN A 350 13.77 -1.19 32.75
N TYR A 351 14.42 -0.21 32.12
CA TYR A 351 15.85 -0.27 31.80
C TYR A 351 16.70 -0.39 33.07
N PHE A 352 16.45 0.45 34.07
CA PHE A 352 17.21 0.40 35.33
C PHE A 352 16.94 -0.88 36.12
N GLU A 353 15.70 -1.38 36.16
CA GLU A 353 15.38 -2.68 36.78
C GLU A 353 16.09 -3.86 36.09
N CYS A 354 16.18 -3.82 34.77
CA CYS A 354 16.93 -4.81 34.00
C CYS A 354 18.43 -4.72 34.33
N GLN A 355 18.98 -3.52 34.37
CA GLN A 355 20.39 -3.29 34.70
C GLN A 355 20.73 -3.76 36.13
N SER A 356 19.87 -3.52 37.11
CA SER A 356 20.04 -4.05 38.47
C SER A 356 19.95 -5.56 38.50
N SER A 357 19.00 -6.16 37.77
CA SER A 357 18.85 -7.62 37.70
C SER A 357 20.06 -8.32 37.07
N VAL A 358 20.64 -7.73 36.02
CA VAL A 358 21.87 -8.24 35.40
C VAL A 358 23.05 -8.15 36.37
N SER A 359 23.15 -7.04 37.11
CA SER A 359 24.19 -6.84 38.12
C SER A 359 24.07 -7.83 39.28
N ASP A 360 22.86 -8.12 39.72
CA ASP A 360 22.58 -9.11 40.77
C ASP A 360 22.84 -10.55 40.29
N GLN A 361 22.53 -10.86 39.03
CA GLN A 361 22.89 -12.15 38.44
C GLN A 361 24.40 -12.31 38.27
N ALA A 362 25.13 -11.25 37.90
CA ALA A 362 26.58 -11.27 37.83
C ALA A 362 27.20 -11.58 39.21
N LYS A 363 26.73 -10.90 40.26
CA LYS A 363 27.14 -11.17 41.65
C LYS A 363 26.84 -12.60 42.09
N LYS A 364 25.64 -13.12 41.80
CA LYS A 364 25.27 -14.52 42.11
C LYS A 364 26.16 -15.53 41.40
N ARG A 365 26.47 -15.30 40.10
CA ARG A 365 27.37 -16.17 39.34
C ARG A 365 28.79 -16.16 39.88
N GLU A 366 29.27 -15.01 40.37
CA GLU A 366 30.57 -14.90 41.04
C GLU A 366 30.58 -15.72 42.35
N THR A 367 29.50 -15.64 43.15
CA THR A 367 29.37 -16.43 44.38
C THR A 367 29.25 -17.94 44.10
N GLU A 368 28.50 -18.33 43.08
CA GLU A 368 28.35 -19.72 42.64
C GLU A 368 29.64 -20.29 42.04
N GLN A 369 30.43 -19.48 41.31
CA GLN A 369 31.74 -19.89 40.81
C GLN A 369 32.74 -20.13 41.93
N ASP A 370 32.76 -19.30 42.98
CA ASP A 370 33.61 -19.52 44.15
C ASP A 370 33.22 -20.82 44.89
N THR A 371 31.92 -21.04 45.07
CA THR A 371 31.39 -22.28 45.69
C THR A 371 31.71 -23.51 44.84
N THR A 372 31.66 -23.37 43.51
CA THR A 372 31.96 -24.44 42.55
C THR A 372 33.47 -24.71 42.46
N ALA A 373 34.32 -23.70 42.57
CA ALA A 373 35.77 -23.85 42.66
C ALA A 373 36.20 -24.57 43.94
N GLU A 374 35.50 -24.33 45.05
CA GLU A 374 35.67 -25.04 46.32
C GLU A 374 35.23 -26.52 46.21
N LEU A 375 34.10 -26.78 45.54
CA LEU A 375 33.65 -28.14 45.20
C LEU A 375 34.65 -28.85 44.25
N ILE A 376 35.15 -28.17 43.22
CA ILE A 376 36.13 -28.76 42.28
C ILE A 376 37.44 -29.09 42.99
N ARG A 377 37.88 -28.27 43.96
CA ARG A 377 39.02 -28.59 44.83
C ARG A 377 38.78 -29.84 45.68
N SER A 378 37.57 -30.03 46.20
CA SER A 378 37.24 -31.22 47.02
C SER A 378 37.03 -32.49 46.19
N TYR A 379 36.55 -32.38 44.95
CA TYR A 379 36.28 -33.51 44.05
C TYR A 379 37.41 -33.87 43.08
N SER A 380 38.41 -33.00 42.87
CA SER A 380 39.54 -33.26 41.95
C SER A 380 40.30 -34.58 42.22
N PRO A 381 40.54 -35.02 43.47
CA PRO A 381 41.15 -36.33 43.74
C PRO A 381 40.23 -37.51 43.35
N LEU A 382 38.91 -37.34 43.46
CA LEU A 382 37.91 -38.39 43.18
C LEU A 382 37.59 -38.53 41.68
N LEU A 383 37.70 -37.45 40.91
CA LEU A 383 37.44 -37.43 39.47
C LEU A 383 38.48 -38.21 38.65
N GLY A 384 39.74 -38.25 39.11
CA GLY A 384 40.80 -39.06 38.48
C GLY A 384 40.51 -40.56 38.52
N LEU A 385 39.88 -41.03 39.61
CA LEU A 385 39.49 -42.43 39.78
C LEU A 385 38.25 -42.79 38.95
N LYS A 386 37.25 -41.90 38.88
CA LYS A 386 35.99 -42.17 38.16
C LYS A 386 36.04 -41.92 36.65
N ARG A 387 37.01 -41.17 36.11
CA ARG A 387 37.15 -40.94 34.65
C ARG A 387 37.66 -42.16 33.86
N LYS A 388 38.27 -43.15 34.50
CA LYS A 388 38.80 -44.34 33.80
C LYS A 388 37.70 -45.27 33.28
N ALA A 389 36.57 -45.37 33.99
CA ALA A 389 35.49 -46.30 33.62
C ALA A 389 34.62 -45.82 32.42
N PRO A 390 34.19 -44.55 32.33
CA PRO A 390 33.36 -44.06 31.21
C PRO A 390 34.14 -43.97 29.90
N LYS A 391 35.44 -43.65 29.96
CA LYS A 391 36.29 -43.56 28.77
C LYS A 391 36.47 -44.92 28.09
N ALA A 392 36.42 -46.00 28.85
CA ALA A 392 36.45 -47.37 28.35
C ALA A 392 35.12 -47.81 27.70
N GLU A 393 33.99 -47.25 28.14
CA GLU A 393 32.67 -47.52 27.53
C GLU A 393 32.40 -46.66 26.29
N ILE A 394 32.86 -45.40 26.27
CA ILE A 394 32.70 -44.52 25.10
C ILE A 394 33.50 -45.03 23.88
N GLU A 395 34.67 -45.64 24.08
CA GLU A 395 35.41 -46.27 22.97
C GLU A 395 34.74 -47.53 22.43
N LYS A 396 33.85 -48.18 23.20
CA LYS A 396 33.08 -49.35 22.74
C LYS A 396 31.88 -48.98 21.86
N VAL A 397 31.26 -47.82 22.08
CA VAL A 397 30.04 -47.39 21.36
C VAL A 397 30.36 -46.53 20.12
N ARG A 398 31.61 -46.07 19.99
CA ARG A 398 32.09 -45.28 18.84
C ARG A 398 31.89 -45.94 17.46
N PRO A 399 32.02 -47.28 17.28
CA PRO A 399 31.76 -47.92 15.99
C PRO A 399 30.28 -47.91 15.61
N ASP A 400 29.37 -48.11 16.58
CA ASP A 400 27.92 -48.24 16.34
C ASP A 400 27.27 -46.90 15.96
N ILE A 401 27.78 -45.79 16.49
CA ILE A 401 27.34 -44.44 16.08
C ILE A 401 27.76 -44.14 14.64
N LYS A 402 28.91 -44.65 14.18
CA LYS A 402 29.39 -44.46 12.81
C LYS A 402 28.65 -45.30 11.77
N THR A 403 27.95 -46.36 12.18
CA THR A 403 27.32 -47.31 11.25
C THR A 403 25.79 -47.29 11.28
N HIS A 404 25.13 -46.64 12.23
CA HIS A 404 23.65 -46.64 12.35
C HIS A 404 22.96 -45.27 12.31
N PHE A 405 23.70 -44.16 12.24
CA PHE A 405 23.13 -42.82 12.03
C PHE A 405 23.88 -42.07 10.93
N ASP A 406 23.19 -41.76 9.83
CA ASP A 406 23.69 -41.00 8.67
C ASP A 406 23.71 -39.48 8.90
N VAL A 407 23.81 -39.04 10.17
CA VAL A 407 23.91 -37.62 10.53
C VAL A 407 25.32 -37.37 11.04
N SER A 408 26.00 -36.37 10.49
CA SER A 408 27.35 -36.04 10.94
C SER A 408 27.31 -35.64 12.42
N PHE A 409 28.31 -36.09 13.19
CA PHE A 409 28.38 -35.80 14.62
C PHE A 409 28.37 -34.29 14.93
N SER A 410 28.86 -33.46 13.99
CA SER A 410 28.80 -31.99 14.11
C SER A 410 27.37 -31.46 14.07
N ASP A 411 26.54 -31.98 13.16
CA ASP A 411 25.15 -31.54 12.99
C ASP A 411 24.27 -31.92 14.18
N PHE A 412 24.58 -33.06 14.81
CA PHE A 412 23.92 -33.48 16.05
C PHE A 412 24.23 -32.53 17.23
N ILE A 413 25.49 -32.10 17.37
CA ILE A 413 25.91 -31.19 18.45
C ILE A 413 25.32 -29.78 18.25
N ASP A 414 25.27 -29.28 17.02
CA ASP A 414 24.68 -27.98 16.71
C ASP A 414 23.17 -27.95 16.96
N ALA A 415 22.46 -29.04 16.63
CA ALA A 415 21.03 -29.17 16.91
C ALA A 415 20.72 -29.22 18.42
N ALA A 416 21.53 -29.95 19.19
CA ALA A 416 21.40 -30.01 20.64
C ALA A 416 21.68 -28.65 21.31
N ALA A 417 22.64 -27.88 20.79
CA ALA A 417 22.93 -26.53 21.26
C ALA A 417 21.78 -25.55 20.96
N GLN A 418 21.20 -25.59 19.75
CA GLN A 418 20.07 -24.73 19.40
C GLN A 418 18.80 -25.03 20.21
N MET A 419 18.55 -26.31 20.54
CA MET A 419 17.45 -26.71 21.41
C MET A 419 17.62 -26.19 22.85
N ALA A 420 18.86 -26.12 23.34
CA ALA A 420 19.18 -25.64 24.68
C ALA A 420 19.00 -24.11 24.84
N PHE A 421 18.96 -23.35 23.74
CA PHE A 421 18.89 -21.88 23.76
C PHE A 421 17.63 -21.29 23.10
N ALA A 422 16.67 -22.12 22.68
CA ALA A 422 15.40 -21.65 22.12
C ALA A 422 14.41 -21.22 23.23
N THR A 423 14.01 -19.95 23.26
CA THR A 423 12.99 -19.44 24.20
C THR A 423 11.58 -19.80 23.73
N GLY A 424 11.12 -20.99 24.11
CA GLY A 424 9.73 -21.44 23.95
C GLY A 424 9.58 -22.86 23.38
N LEU A 425 8.68 -23.66 23.97
CA LEU A 425 8.46 -25.08 23.66
C LEU A 425 8.11 -25.34 22.19
N SER A 426 7.40 -24.42 21.54
CA SER A 426 6.96 -24.54 20.14
C SER A 426 8.11 -24.43 19.13
N VAL A 427 9.12 -23.61 19.42
CA VAL A 427 10.30 -23.43 18.55
C VAL A 427 11.21 -24.66 18.63
N ALA A 428 11.40 -25.22 19.83
CA ALA A 428 12.16 -26.45 20.04
C ALA A 428 11.54 -27.66 19.32
N ILE A 429 10.21 -27.78 19.31
CA ILE A 429 9.49 -28.87 18.63
C ILE A 429 9.62 -28.75 17.10
N VAL A 430 9.47 -27.54 16.54
CA VAL A 430 9.61 -27.31 15.09
C VAL A 430 11.03 -27.60 14.60
N GLN A 431 12.05 -27.25 15.39
CA GLN A 431 13.43 -27.54 15.06
C GLN A 431 13.79 -29.02 15.20
N GLY A 432 13.26 -29.70 16.23
CA GLY A 432 13.39 -31.16 16.37
C GLY A 432 12.73 -31.94 15.23
N ALA A 433 11.56 -31.48 14.76
CA ALA A 433 10.86 -32.06 13.61
C ALA A 433 11.64 -31.86 12.30
N ARG A 434 12.33 -30.72 12.15
CA ARG A 434 13.18 -30.43 10.99
C ARG A 434 14.43 -31.30 10.97
N LEU A 435 15.07 -31.54 12.11
CA LEU A 435 16.20 -32.47 12.23
C LEU A 435 15.80 -33.91 11.86
N TYR A 436 14.63 -34.36 12.32
CA TYR A 436 14.08 -35.67 11.99
C TYR A 436 13.72 -35.79 10.49
N TYR A 437 13.23 -34.71 9.89
CA TYR A 437 12.94 -34.66 8.45
C TYR A 437 14.24 -34.69 7.62
N ASP A 438 15.21 -33.83 7.93
CA ASP A 438 16.48 -33.71 7.21
C ASP A 438 17.32 -35.00 7.33
N ALA A 439 17.26 -35.71 8.47
CA ALA A 439 17.88 -37.03 8.66
C ALA A 439 17.21 -38.14 7.82
N LYS A 440 15.98 -37.93 7.35
CA LYS A 440 15.20 -38.93 6.60
C LYS A 440 15.20 -38.66 5.09
N THR A 441 15.47 -37.43 4.65
CA THR A 441 15.29 -37.01 3.24
C THR A 441 16.55 -36.60 2.50
N THR A 442 17.71 -36.55 3.15
CA THR A 442 18.94 -36.01 2.54
C THR A 442 20.07 -37.03 2.56
N MET A 443 20.44 -37.58 1.40
CA MET A 443 21.67 -38.36 1.22
C MET A 443 22.83 -37.40 0.88
N PRO A 444 23.92 -37.36 1.66
CA PRO A 444 25.13 -36.68 1.24
C PRO A 444 25.99 -37.61 0.37
N ASP A 445 26.11 -37.32 -0.91
CA ASP A 445 27.30 -37.72 -1.68
C ASP A 445 28.42 -36.73 -1.30
N GLY A 446 29.58 -37.26 -0.93
CA GLY A 446 30.70 -36.58 -0.29
C GLY A 446 31.45 -35.58 -1.18
N SER A 447 30.76 -34.70 -1.89
CA SER A 447 31.36 -33.55 -2.58
C SER A 447 30.59 -32.25 -2.28
N SER A 448 31.34 -31.25 -1.83
CA SER A 448 30.87 -30.00 -1.22
C SER A 448 30.32 -28.98 -2.23
N ILE A 449 29.36 -29.38 -3.07
CA ILE A 449 28.62 -28.44 -3.95
C ILE A 449 27.12 -28.80 -3.95
N LYS A 450 26.30 -27.92 -3.36
CA LYS A 450 24.84 -28.00 -3.43
C LYS A 450 24.35 -27.72 -4.86
N LYS A 451 23.80 -28.73 -5.54
CA LYS A 451 22.99 -28.53 -6.75
C LYS A 451 21.51 -28.56 -6.38
N TYR A 452 20.78 -27.51 -6.74
CA TYR A 452 19.32 -27.52 -6.70
C TYR A 452 18.81 -28.29 -7.92
N ALA A 453 18.06 -29.36 -7.68
CA ALA A 453 17.31 -30.03 -8.72
C ALA A 453 16.14 -29.13 -9.14
N SER A 454 16.25 -28.54 -10.33
CA SER A 454 15.08 -28.20 -11.15
C SER A 454 14.43 -29.51 -11.61
N TYR A 455 13.10 -29.60 -11.55
CA TYR A 455 12.24 -29.80 -12.74
C TYR A 455 10.77 -30.04 -12.35
N LEU A 456 9.91 -29.51 -13.23
CA LEU A 456 8.55 -29.93 -13.60
C LEU A 456 7.40 -29.70 -12.61
#